data_AF-A0A925EZN1-F1
#
_entry.id   AF-A0A925EZN1-F1
#
_cell.length_a   1.000
_cell.length_b   1.000
_cell.length_c   1.000
_cell.angle_alpha   90.00
_cell.angle_beta   90.00
_cell.angle_gamma   90.00
#
_symmetry.space_group_name_H-M   'P 1'
#
loop_
_entity.id
_entity.type
_entity.pdbx_description
1 polymer ?
#
loop_
_entity_poly.entity_id
_entity_poly.type
_entity_poly.pdbx_seq_one_letter_code
_entity_poly.pdbx_strand_id
1 'polypeptide(L)'
;EISKFILQNKKYKKYELNLFKLVSDVLLIAEPDSAGKLFNPRITLSRTSSYSHLDNITKTKFDTLYNDYFFKRHDEYWKEQAQWKLPAILDASDMLICGEDLGMIPGVVPGVMRDMNIISLEIQRMPKGNSKFGQVGSYPYFSVCSPSCHDMSTIRGWWESDHENAKEFYYNYLHWKGLTPMDCTTGIVQAVIEDHLASPSMLAIFPIQDLVGMDESLRKTDPNSEQINEPSNTKHYWRYRFHLNIEDMIQHEALNERIRSLLIKYGR
;
A
#
# COMPACT_ATOMS: atom_id res chain seq x y z
N GLU A 1 -25.87 -13.25 -0.74
CA GLU A 1 -27.36 -13.19 -0.70
C GLU A 1 -27.91 -11.76 -0.61
N ILE A 2 -27.39 -10.90 0.27
CA ILE A 2 -27.83 -9.49 0.41
C ILE A 2 -27.79 -8.72 -0.91
N SER A 3 -26.67 -8.71 -1.64
CA SER A 3 -26.60 -7.97 -2.92
C SER A 3 -27.59 -8.50 -3.96
N LYS A 4 -27.87 -9.81 -3.98
CA LYS A 4 -28.90 -10.39 -4.87
C LYS A 4 -30.30 -9.91 -4.50
N PHE A 5 -30.62 -9.89 -3.20
CA PHE A 5 -31.87 -9.33 -2.69
C PHE A 5 -32.03 -7.84 -3.03
N ILE A 6 -30.96 -7.04 -2.89
CA ILE A 6 -30.97 -5.61 -3.21
C ILE A 6 -31.12 -5.37 -4.72
N LEU A 7 -30.45 -6.15 -5.56
CA LEU A 7 -30.62 -6.09 -7.02
C LEU A 7 -32.07 -6.34 -7.44
N GLN A 8 -32.73 -7.30 -6.80
CA GLN A 8 -34.14 -7.62 -7.04
C GLN A 8 -35.10 -6.60 -6.39
N ASN A 9 -34.67 -5.88 -5.35
CA ASN A 9 -35.49 -4.95 -4.59
C ASN A 9 -34.82 -3.57 -4.44
N LYS A 10 -34.66 -2.86 -5.55
CA LYS A 10 -33.94 -1.57 -5.62
C LYS A 10 -34.38 -0.52 -4.58
N LYS A 11 -35.63 -0.57 -4.11
CA LYS A 11 -36.15 0.31 -3.03
C LYS A 11 -35.37 0.20 -1.71
N TYR A 12 -34.71 -0.93 -1.45
CA TYR A 12 -33.92 -1.15 -0.24
C TYR A 12 -32.43 -0.83 -0.41
N LYS A 13 -31.99 -0.35 -1.57
CA LYS A 13 -30.57 -0.07 -1.85
C LYS A 13 -29.91 0.81 -0.78
N LYS A 14 -30.64 1.80 -0.23
CA LYS A 14 -30.14 2.67 0.84
C LYS A 14 -29.82 1.94 2.16
N TYR A 15 -30.34 0.73 2.36
CA TYR A 15 -30.11 -0.10 3.55
C TYR A 15 -29.06 -1.19 3.34
N GLU A 16 -28.52 -1.37 2.13
CA GLU A 16 -27.59 -2.45 1.80
C GLU A 16 -26.40 -2.50 2.77
N LEU A 17 -25.76 -1.36 3.02
CA LEU A 17 -24.64 -1.26 3.97
C LEU A 17 -25.05 -1.62 5.41
N ASN A 18 -26.25 -1.25 5.85
CA ASN A 18 -26.74 -1.56 7.19
C ASN A 18 -27.04 -3.05 7.35
N LEU A 19 -27.58 -3.69 6.31
CA LEU A 19 -27.81 -5.14 6.28
C LEU A 19 -26.49 -5.91 6.32
N PHE A 20 -25.47 -5.46 5.57
CA PHE A 20 -24.14 -6.05 5.65
C PHE A 20 -23.53 -5.89 7.03
N LYS A 21 -23.61 -4.69 7.63
CA LYS A 21 -23.15 -4.46 9.00
C LYS A 21 -23.81 -5.44 9.98
N LEU A 22 -25.13 -5.58 9.92
CA LEU A 22 -25.88 -6.47 10.80
C LEU A 22 -25.45 -7.94 10.68
N VAL A 23 -25.36 -8.47 9.45
CA VAL A 23 -24.96 -9.87 9.23
C VAL A 23 -23.48 -10.09 9.59
N SER A 24 -22.65 -9.06 9.48
CA SER A 24 -21.23 -9.13 9.86
C SER A 24 -20.97 -8.86 11.35
N ASP A 25 -21.99 -8.51 12.14
CA ASP A 25 -21.88 -8.21 13.58
C ASP A 25 -21.87 -9.50 14.42
N VAL A 26 -20.86 -10.32 14.18
CA VAL A 26 -20.65 -11.60 14.87
C VAL A 26 -19.27 -11.63 15.49
N LEU A 27 -19.09 -12.36 16.60
CA LEU A 27 -17.76 -12.53 17.21
C LEU A 27 -17.01 -13.73 16.64
N LEU A 28 -17.77 -14.74 16.23
CA LEU A 28 -17.30 -16.03 15.75
C LEU A 28 -17.95 -16.36 14.41
N ILE A 29 -17.19 -16.98 13.52
CA ILE A 29 -17.63 -17.46 12.21
C ILE A 29 -17.64 -18.97 12.28
N ALA A 30 -18.78 -19.59 11.95
CA ALA A 30 -18.88 -21.05 11.91
C ALA A 30 -17.98 -21.63 10.80
N GLU A 31 -17.22 -22.66 11.13
CA GLU A 31 -16.42 -23.40 10.15
C GLU A 31 -17.36 -24.17 9.21
N PRO A 32 -17.20 -24.06 7.88
CA PRO A 32 -17.93 -24.88 6.92
C PRO A 32 -17.80 -26.37 7.25
N ASP A 33 -18.84 -27.15 6.97
CA ASP A 33 -18.88 -28.61 7.16
C ASP A 33 -18.64 -29.11 8.60
N SER A 34 -18.61 -28.22 9.59
CA SER A 34 -18.41 -28.59 11.01
C SER A 34 -19.70 -29.01 11.74
N ALA A 35 -20.84 -29.03 11.06
CA ALA A 35 -22.17 -29.20 11.66
C ALA A 35 -22.43 -28.24 12.86
N GLY A 36 -21.87 -27.02 12.80
CA GLY A 36 -22.02 -26.01 13.84
C GLY A 36 -21.21 -26.27 15.11
N LYS A 37 -20.20 -27.14 15.06
CA LYS A 37 -19.37 -27.49 16.23
C LYS A 37 -18.09 -26.67 16.33
N LEU A 38 -17.58 -26.16 15.21
CA LEU A 38 -16.32 -25.43 15.14
C LEU A 38 -16.55 -24.00 14.71
N PHE A 39 -15.78 -23.10 15.31
CA PHE A 39 -15.91 -21.66 15.11
C PHE A 39 -14.53 -21.00 15.11
N ASN A 40 -14.34 -20.04 14.21
CA ASN A 40 -13.15 -19.22 14.13
C ASN A 40 -13.45 -17.80 14.62
N PRO A 41 -12.52 -17.12 15.30
CA PRO A 41 -12.68 -15.72 15.64
C PRO A 41 -12.86 -14.86 14.38
N ARG A 42 -13.81 -13.92 14.39
CA ARG A 42 -13.94 -12.93 13.31
C ARG A 42 -12.71 -12.03 13.28
N ILE A 43 -12.12 -11.82 12.11
CA ILE A 43 -11.06 -10.81 11.94
C ILE A 43 -11.60 -9.43 12.35
N THR A 44 -10.86 -8.66 13.14
CA THR A 44 -11.33 -7.38 13.72
C THR A 44 -12.57 -7.49 14.63
N LEU A 45 -12.76 -8.59 15.36
CA LEU A 45 -13.92 -8.77 16.25
C LEU A 45 -14.13 -7.61 17.23
N SER A 46 -13.05 -6.93 17.66
CA SER A 46 -13.10 -5.77 18.56
C SER A 46 -13.82 -4.55 17.96
N ARG A 47 -14.01 -4.51 16.63
CA ARG A 47 -14.74 -3.46 15.92
C ARG A 47 -16.25 -3.73 15.82
N THR A 48 -16.75 -4.85 16.34
CA THR A 48 -18.17 -5.20 16.30
C THR A 48 -18.94 -4.53 17.43
N SER A 49 -20.22 -4.22 17.19
CA SER A 49 -21.14 -3.77 18.23
C SER A 49 -21.34 -4.90 19.25
N SER A 50 -21.46 -6.14 18.78
CA SER A 50 -21.53 -7.31 19.67
C SER A 50 -20.37 -7.36 20.69
N TYR A 51 -19.14 -7.05 20.27
CA TYR A 51 -17.99 -7.00 21.19
C TYR A 51 -18.10 -5.85 22.19
N SER A 52 -18.53 -4.67 21.77
CA SER A 52 -18.60 -3.49 22.66
C SER A 52 -19.53 -3.72 23.85
N HIS A 53 -20.59 -4.52 23.69
CA HIS A 53 -21.57 -4.86 24.72
C HIS A 53 -21.11 -5.95 25.70
N LEU A 54 -19.99 -6.63 25.44
CA LEU A 54 -19.43 -7.62 26.37
C LEU A 54 -18.85 -6.95 27.62
N ASP A 55 -18.87 -7.68 28.72
CA ASP A 55 -18.13 -7.31 29.93
C ASP A 55 -16.61 -7.46 29.72
N ASN A 56 -15.82 -6.82 30.59
CA ASN A 56 -14.36 -6.77 30.45
C ASN A 56 -13.69 -8.15 30.54
N ILE A 57 -14.26 -9.09 31.30
CA ILE A 57 -13.68 -10.44 31.45
C ILE A 57 -13.89 -11.20 30.14
N THR A 58 -15.09 -11.14 29.56
CA THR A 58 -15.40 -11.79 28.29
C THR A 58 -14.62 -11.17 27.14
N LYS A 59 -14.47 -9.84 27.10
CA LYS A 59 -13.59 -9.13 26.14
C LYS A 59 -12.15 -9.68 26.20
N THR A 60 -11.57 -9.74 27.39
CA THR A 60 -10.20 -10.26 27.59
C THR A 60 -10.05 -11.70 27.08
N LYS A 61 -11.05 -12.55 27.29
CA LYS A 61 -11.04 -13.94 26.78
C LYS A 61 -11.08 -13.98 25.25
N PHE A 62 -11.94 -13.17 24.61
CA PHE A 62 -11.99 -13.08 23.16
C PHE A 62 -10.71 -12.50 22.56
N ASP A 63 -10.12 -11.48 23.18
CA ASP A 63 -8.85 -10.91 22.73
C ASP A 63 -7.72 -11.93 22.83
N THR A 64 -7.70 -12.72 23.91
CA THR A 64 -6.72 -13.79 24.08
C THR A 64 -6.88 -14.85 23.00
N LEU A 65 -8.12 -15.31 22.74
CA LEU A 65 -8.41 -16.29 21.69
C LEU A 65 -8.08 -15.75 20.30
N TYR A 66 -8.41 -14.49 20.03
CA TYR A 66 -8.15 -13.80 18.78
C TYR A 66 -6.64 -13.69 18.50
N ASN A 67 -5.89 -13.21 19.48
CA ASN A 67 -4.45 -13.04 19.34
C ASN A 67 -3.73 -14.39 19.22
N ASP A 68 -4.18 -15.40 19.95
CA ASP A 68 -3.68 -16.76 19.83
C ASP A 68 -3.95 -17.38 18.45
N TYR A 69 -5.16 -17.20 17.92
CA TYR A 69 -5.53 -17.73 16.61
C TYR A 69 -4.77 -17.03 15.48
N PHE A 70 -4.86 -15.70 15.38
CA PHE A 70 -4.33 -14.96 14.23
C PHE A 70 -2.84 -14.64 14.29
N PHE A 71 -2.26 -14.44 15.47
CA PHE A 71 -0.88 -13.93 15.62
C PHE A 71 0.05 -14.89 16.38
N LYS A 72 -0.41 -16.10 16.71
CA LYS A 72 0.46 -17.17 17.22
C LYS A 72 0.35 -18.41 16.33
N ARG A 73 -0.79 -19.10 16.38
CA ARG A 73 -0.99 -20.36 15.64
C ARG A 73 -0.87 -20.16 14.13
N HIS A 74 -1.52 -19.13 13.59
CA HIS A 74 -1.42 -18.82 12.17
C HIS A 74 -0.04 -18.33 11.77
N ASP A 75 0.61 -17.47 12.56
CA ASP A 75 1.98 -17.02 12.28
C ASP A 75 2.95 -18.20 12.19
N GLU A 76 2.89 -19.14 13.13
CA GLU A 76 3.71 -20.35 13.12
C GLU A 76 3.38 -21.25 11.92
N TYR A 77 2.09 -21.52 11.69
CA TYR A 77 1.66 -22.33 10.55
C TYR A 77 2.09 -21.72 9.21
N TRP A 78 1.92 -20.41 9.01
CA TRP A 78 2.32 -19.74 7.78
C TRP A 78 3.83 -19.76 7.57
N LYS A 79 4.61 -19.65 8.65
CA LYS A 79 6.06 -19.82 8.59
C LYS A 79 6.43 -21.20 8.06
N GLU A 80 5.86 -22.25 8.63
CA GLU A 80 6.12 -23.64 8.21
C GLU A 80 5.70 -23.86 6.76
N GLN A 81 4.53 -23.36 6.36
CA GLN A 81 4.06 -23.44 4.98
C GLN A 81 4.98 -22.71 4.01
N ALA A 82 5.51 -21.55 4.39
CA ALA A 82 6.44 -20.79 3.58
C ALA A 82 7.77 -21.53 3.41
N GLN A 83 8.32 -22.11 4.49
CA GLN A 83 9.54 -22.92 4.48
C GLN A 83 9.44 -24.14 3.57
N TRP A 84 8.25 -24.73 3.43
CA TRP A 84 8.01 -25.83 2.49
C TRP A 84 7.85 -25.35 1.04
N LYS A 85 7.14 -24.23 0.81
CA LYS A 85 6.69 -23.85 -0.54
C LYS A 85 7.64 -22.90 -1.27
N LEU A 86 8.21 -21.92 -0.58
CA LEU A 86 9.03 -20.88 -1.19
C LEU A 86 10.34 -21.39 -1.78
N PRO A 87 11.05 -22.39 -1.20
CA PRO A 87 12.28 -22.92 -1.82
C PRO A 87 12.08 -23.40 -3.25
N ALA A 88 10.97 -24.09 -3.55
CA ALA A 88 10.67 -24.55 -4.90
C ALA A 88 10.48 -23.40 -5.91
N ILE A 89 10.04 -22.21 -5.44
CA ILE A 89 9.91 -21.01 -6.27
C ILE A 89 11.27 -20.35 -6.45
N LEU A 90 12.06 -20.26 -5.38
CA LEU A 90 13.42 -19.70 -5.40
C LEU A 90 14.35 -20.49 -6.32
N ASP A 91 14.26 -21.82 -6.30
CA ASP A 91 15.10 -22.70 -7.13
C ASP A 91 14.64 -22.78 -8.59
N ALA A 92 13.47 -22.22 -8.92
CA ALA A 92 12.91 -22.32 -10.27
C ALA A 92 13.62 -21.40 -11.29
N SER A 93 14.31 -20.34 -10.85
CA SER A 93 15.04 -19.42 -11.73
C SER A 93 16.08 -18.60 -10.97
N ASP A 94 17.10 -18.12 -11.69
CA ASP A 94 18.08 -17.15 -11.16
C ASP A 94 17.52 -15.70 -11.07
N MET A 95 16.21 -15.50 -11.30
CA MET A 95 15.61 -14.18 -11.22
C MET A 95 15.50 -13.70 -9.78
N LEU A 96 15.73 -12.41 -9.58
CA LEU A 96 15.56 -11.76 -8.28
C LEU A 96 14.09 -11.75 -7.87
N ILE A 97 13.78 -12.27 -6.68
CA ILE A 97 12.42 -12.30 -6.14
C ILE A 97 12.19 -11.10 -5.22
N CYS A 98 11.18 -10.31 -5.57
CA CYS A 98 10.66 -9.23 -4.73
C CYS A 98 9.30 -9.63 -4.17
N GLY A 99 9.15 -9.61 -2.85
CA GLY A 99 7.88 -9.80 -2.18
C GLY A 99 7.18 -8.45 -1.99
N GLU A 100 5.93 -8.37 -2.45
CA GLU A 100 5.05 -7.27 -2.07
C GLU A 100 4.55 -7.53 -0.64
N ASP A 101 5.19 -6.88 0.33
CA ASP A 101 4.96 -7.07 1.77
C ASP A 101 4.33 -5.82 2.41
N LEU A 102 3.31 -5.26 1.76
CA LEU A 102 2.60 -4.07 2.20
C LEU A 102 1.33 -4.40 2.98
N GLY A 103 0.88 -3.43 3.78
CA GLY A 103 -0.39 -3.53 4.51
C GLY A 103 -0.31 -4.41 5.76
N MET A 104 -1.40 -5.12 6.06
CA MET A 104 -1.50 -5.95 7.26
C MET A 104 -0.86 -7.32 6.99
N ILE A 105 0.44 -7.44 7.25
CA ILE A 105 1.18 -8.70 7.15
C ILE A 105 1.35 -9.36 8.52
N PRO A 106 1.30 -10.70 8.60
CA PRO A 106 1.69 -11.45 9.80
C PRO A 106 3.11 -11.08 10.26
N GLY A 107 3.36 -11.11 11.58
CA GLY A 107 4.64 -10.68 12.15
C GLY A 107 5.82 -11.55 11.72
N VAL A 108 5.53 -12.77 11.24
CA VAL A 108 6.54 -13.70 10.75
C VAL A 108 7.07 -13.41 9.34
N VAL A 109 6.31 -12.67 8.52
CA VAL A 109 6.63 -12.46 7.10
C VAL A 109 7.99 -11.77 6.90
N PRO A 110 8.32 -10.66 7.59
CA PRO A 110 9.63 -10.01 7.40
C PRO A 110 10.82 -10.90 7.76
N GLY A 111 10.64 -11.80 8.74
CA GLY A 111 11.67 -12.77 9.12
C GLY A 111 11.89 -13.82 8.03
N VAL A 112 10.80 -14.42 7.53
CA VAL A 112 10.87 -15.43 6.47
C VAL A 112 11.48 -14.86 5.18
N MET A 113 11.06 -13.66 4.77
CA MET A 113 11.61 -13.02 3.58
C MET A 113 13.12 -12.78 3.71
N ARG A 114 13.57 -12.31 4.88
CA ARG A 114 15.00 -12.11 5.16
C ARG A 114 15.77 -13.42 5.13
N ASP A 115 15.27 -14.45 5.80
CA ASP A 115 15.93 -15.77 5.88
C ASP A 115 16.08 -16.41 4.49
N MET A 116 15.17 -16.09 3.57
CA MET A 116 15.16 -16.62 2.19
C MET A 116 15.75 -15.68 1.14
N ASN A 117 16.33 -14.54 1.54
CA ASN A 117 16.82 -13.51 0.62
C ASN A 117 15.76 -13.06 -0.41
N ILE A 118 14.52 -12.89 0.03
CA ILE A 118 13.45 -12.23 -0.75
C ILE A 118 13.49 -10.74 -0.49
N ILE A 119 13.55 -9.94 -1.56
CA ILE A 119 13.63 -8.48 -1.46
C ILE A 119 12.29 -7.92 -0.98
N SER A 120 12.37 -6.98 -0.05
CA SER A 120 11.22 -6.31 0.55
C SER A 120 10.81 -5.05 -0.25
N LEU A 121 9.53 -4.67 -0.23
CA LEU A 121 9.03 -3.49 -0.93
C LEU A 121 8.78 -2.33 0.05
N GLU A 122 9.40 -1.18 -0.19
CA GLU A 122 9.27 0.03 0.64
C GLU A 122 8.54 1.13 -0.14
N ILE A 123 7.31 1.45 0.27
CA ILE A 123 6.53 2.53 -0.31
C ILE A 123 6.35 3.66 0.70
N GLN A 124 6.79 4.87 0.35
CA GLN A 124 6.78 6.01 1.28
C GLN A 124 5.42 6.33 1.88
N ARG A 125 4.34 6.11 1.12
CA ARG A 125 2.96 6.36 1.60
C ARG A 125 2.26 5.13 2.18
N MET A 126 2.96 4.00 2.25
CA MET A 126 2.53 2.80 2.98
C MET A 126 3.67 2.33 3.91
N PRO A 127 4.04 3.14 4.92
CA PRO A 127 5.11 2.77 5.84
C PRO A 127 4.76 1.51 6.63
N LYS A 128 5.76 0.66 6.84
CA LYS A 128 5.63 -0.55 7.68
C LYS A 128 5.66 -0.26 9.19
N GLY A 129 6.04 0.96 9.57
CA GLY A 129 6.12 1.41 10.97
C GLY A 129 4.92 2.26 11.40
N ASN A 130 5.02 2.84 12.60
CA ASN A 130 4.00 3.75 13.13
C ASN A 130 4.13 5.19 12.59
N SER A 131 5.11 5.46 11.73
CA SER A 131 5.26 6.77 11.12
C SER A 131 4.17 6.99 10.07
N LYS A 132 3.81 8.25 9.85
CA LYS A 132 2.83 8.61 8.83
C LYS A 132 3.36 8.43 7.41
N PHE A 133 4.66 8.67 7.24
CA PHE A 133 5.40 8.49 5.99
C PHE A 133 6.61 7.59 6.24
N GLY A 134 6.99 6.81 5.24
CA GLY A 134 8.19 5.98 5.23
C GLY A 134 9.43 6.86 5.27
N GLN A 135 10.35 6.52 6.17
CA GLN A 135 11.60 7.24 6.36
C GLN A 135 12.62 6.71 5.34
N VAL A 136 12.64 7.29 4.14
CA VAL A 136 13.34 6.74 2.97
C VAL A 136 14.84 6.54 3.21
N GLY A 137 15.49 7.48 3.90
CA GLY A 137 16.91 7.37 4.28
C GLY A 137 17.23 6.22 5.26
N SER A 138 16.21 5.60 5.85
CA SER A 138 16.35 4.46 6.79
C SER A 138 15.93 3.12 6.19
N TYR A 139 15.54 3.09 4.91
CA TYR A 139 15.15 1.85 4.26
C TYR A 139 16.29 0.84 4.23
N PRO A 140 16.00 -0.46 4.42
CA PRO A 140 17.03 -1.50 4.41
C PRO A 140 17.63 -1.66 3.01
N TYR A 141 18.92 -1.97 2.90
CA TYR A 141 19.56 -2.16 1.60
C TYR A 141 18.87 -3.23 0.75
N PHE A 142 18.48 -4.36 1.35
CA PHE A 142 17.82 -5.46 0.64
C PHE A 142 16.31 -5.19 0.41
N SER A 143 16.02 -4.07 -0.25
CA SER A 143 14.67 -3.63 -0.60
C SER A 143 14.59 -2.96 -1.98
N VAL A 144 13.38 -2.89 -2.50
CA VAL A 144 12.98 -1.98 -3.58
C VAL A 144 12.23 -0.82 -2.95
N CYS A 145 12.67 0.43 -3.19
CA CYS A 145 11.91 1.61 -2.80
C CYS A 145 11.15 2.21 -3.98
N SER A 146 9.98 2.78 -3.72
CA SER A 146 9.24 3.61 -4.67
C SER A 146 8.39 4.67 -3.96
N PRO A 147 8.22 5.87 -4.52
CA PRO A 147 7.32 6.89 -3.93
C PRO A 147 5.85 6.47 -4.00
N SER A 148 5.49 5.70 -5.03
CA SER A 148 4.11 5.28 -5.28
C SER A 148 4.05 3.95 -6.04
N CYS A 149 2.89 3.32 -6.11
CA CYS A 149 2.64 2.15 -6.94
C CYS A 149 1.35 2.31 -7.75
N HIS A 150 1.05 1.36 -8.62
CA HIS A 150 -0.15 1.37 -9.46
C HIS A 150 -1.48 1.45 -8.70
N ASP A 151 -1.52 1.00 -7.43
CA ASP A 151 -2.72 1.00 -6.58
C ASP A 151 -2.93 2.30 -5.79
N MET A 152 -2.16 3.34 -6.08
CA MET A 152 -2.29 4.65 -5.43
C MET A 152 -2.17 5.78 -6.44
N SER A 153 -2.53 6.99 -6.00
CA SER A 153 -2.36 8.22 -6.78
C SER A 153 -0.88 8.48 -7.10
N THR A 154 -0.59 9.31 -8.10
CA THR A 154 0.78 9.83 -8.33
C THR A 154 1.19 10.77 -7.20
N ILE A 155 2.46 11.21 -7.14
CA ILE A 155 2.91 12.21 -6.17
C ILE A 155 2.05 13.48 -6.28
N ARG A 156 1.77 13.93 -7.51
CA ARG A 156 0.94 15.10 -7.78
C ARG A 156 -0.51 14.89 -7.34
N GLY A 157 -1.13 13.80 -7.79
CA GLY A 157 -2.51 13.48 -7.45
C GLY A 157 -2.71 13.37 -5.95
N TRP A 158 -1.76 12.75 -5.26
CA TRP A 158 -1.74 12.68 -3.80
C TRP A 158 -1.66 14.06 -3.14
N TRP A 159 -0.66 14.85 -3.51
CA TRP A 159 -0.41 16.17 -2.94
C TRP A 159 -1.64 17.08 -3.02
N GLU A 160 -2.28 17.11 -4.19
CA GLU A 160 -3.40 18.01 -4.48
C GLU A 160 -4.74 17.47 -3.94
N SER A 161 -4.85 16.15 -3.69
CA SER A 161 -6.07 15.53 -3.16
C SER A 161 -6.28 15.71 -1.65
N ASP A 162 -5.21 15.92 -0.88
CA ASP A 162 -5.27 16.02 0.57
C ASP A 162 -4.24 17.02 1.11
N HIS A 163 -4.70 18.27 1.24
CA HIS A 163 -3.84 19.37 1.64
C HIS A 163 -3.31 19.25 3.07
N GLU A 164 -4.06 18.66 4.00
CA GLU A 164 -3.58 18.48 5.38
C GLU A 164 -2.45 17.46 5.44
N ASN A 165 -2.56 16.36 4.69
CA ASN A 165 -1.47 15.41 4.52
C ASN A 165 -0.25 16.02 3.82
N ALA A 166 -0.45 16.77 2.74
CA ALA A 166 0.62 17.45 2.03
C ALA A 166 1.36 18.46 2.92
N LYS A 167 0.62 19.21 3.75
CA LYS A 167 1.15 20.15 4.74
C LYS A 167 2.00 19.45 5.79
N GLU A 168 1.53 18.31 6.30
CA GLU A 168 2.31 17.54 7.26
C GLU A 168 3.61 17.00 6.63
N PHE A 169 3.55 16.52 5.40
CA PHE A 169 4.75 16.09 4.67
C PHE A 169 5.73 17.25 4.44
N TYR A 170 5.22 18.41 4.01
CA TYR A 170 6.02 19.61 3.75
C TYR A 170 6.84 20.05 4.97
N TYR A 171 6.21 20.12 6.15
CA TYR A 171 6.87 20.60 7.36
C TYR A 171 7.61 19.52 8.13
N ASN A 172 7.04 18.32 8.24
CA ASN A 172 7.55 17.29 9.15
C ASN A 172 8.43 16.26 8.46
N TYR A 173 8.28 16.05 7.15
CA TYR A 173 9.12 15.13 6.38
C TYR A 173 10.20 15.88 5.60
N LEU A 174 9.82 16.81 4.73
CA LEU A 174 10.76 17.60 3.94
C LEU A 174 11.49 18.65 4.78
N HIS A 175 10.96 19.00 5.96
CA HIS A 175 11.47 20.06 6.83
C HIS A 175 11.54 21.43 6.15
N TRP A 176 10.68 21.67 5.17
CA TRP A 176 10.61 22.94 4.45
C TRP A 176 9.84 23.99 5.24
N LYS A 177 10.05 25.26 4.90
CA LYS A 177 9.44 26.42 5.56
C LYS A 177 8.62 27.23 4.56
N GLY A 178 7.76 28.11 5.06
CA GLY A 178 6.87 28.94 4.23
C GLY A 178 5.48 28.33 4.07
N LEU A 179 4.68 28.88 3.16
CA LEU A 179 3.33 28.39 2.86
C LEU A 179 3.42 27.09 2.05
N THR A 180 2.73 26.04 2.51
CA THR A 180 2.59 24.80 1.73
C THR A 180 1.82 25.09 0.44
N PRO A 181 2.40 24.82 -0.74
CA PRO A 181 1.71 25.00 -2.01
C PRO A 181 0.46 24.14 -2.11
N MET A 182 -0.63 24.69 -2.67
CA MET A 182 -1.83 23.90 -3.00
C MET A 182 -1.52 22.93 -4.14
N ASP A 183 -0.88 23.43 -5.20
CA ASP A 183 -0.48 22.64 -6.36
C ASP A 183 0.86 21.95 -6.12
N CYS A 184 1.04 20.75 -6.69
CA CYS A 184 2.29 20.02 -6.56
C CYS A 184 3.35 20.60 -7.51
N THR A 185 4.26 21.43 -6.98
CA THR A 185 5.33 22.04 -7.76
C THR A 185 6.35 21.01 -8.24
N THR A 186 7.12 21.32 -9.30
CA THR A 186 8.22 20.46 -9.78
C THR A 186 9.29 20.24 -8.73
N GLY A 187 9.55 21.24 -7.89
CA GLY A 187 10.47 21.12 -6.76
C GLY A 187 10.04 20.06 -5.75
N ILE A 188 8.73 19.96 -5.44
CA ILE A 188 8.21 18.93 -4.53
C ILE A 188 8.39 17.54 -5.13
N VAL A 189 7.99 17.35 -6.39
CA VAL A 189 8.15 16.05 -7.08
C VAL A 189 9.62 15.65 -7.12
N GLN A 190 10.50 16.57 -7.53
CA GLN A 190 11.93 16.31 -7.58
C GLN A 190 12.50 15.97 -6.21
N ALA A 191 12.11 16.67 -5.13
CA ALA A 191 12.57 16.35 -3.78
C ALA A 191 12.23 14.92 -3.36
N VAL A 192 11.02 14.44 -3.69
CA VAL A 192 10.62 13.05 -3.43
C VAL A 192 11.45 12.07 -4.26
N ILE A 193 11.66 12.34 -5.55
CA ILE A 193 12.49 11.48 -6.43
C ILE A 193 13.93 11.43 -5.91
N GLU A 194 14.51 12.57 -5.56
CA GLU A 194 15.86 12.68 -5.02
C GLU A 194 16.04 11.87 -3.72
N ASP A 195 15.07 11.93 -2.81
CA ASP A 195 15.11 11.18 -1.55
C ASP A 195 15.13 9.66 -1.79
N HIS A 196 14.34 9.17 -2.75
CA HIS A 196 14.34 7.76 -3.14
C HIS A 196 15.61 7.35 -3.86
N LEU A 197 16.18 8.21 -4.71
CA LEU A 197 17.49 7.97 -5.32
C LEU A 197 18.60 7.96 -4.26
N ALA A 198 18.50 8.79 -3.22
CA ALA A 198 19.44 8.81 -2.10
C ALA A 198 19.26 7.65 -1.11
N SER A 199 18.17 6.87 -1.22
CA SER A 199 17.86 5.80 -0.27
C SER A 199 18.94 4.70 -0.28
N PRO A 200 19.12 3.96 0.84
CA PRO A 200 20.00 2.80 0.86
C PRO A 200 19.48 1.62 0.05
N SER A 201 18.21 1.63 -0.38
CA SER A 201 17.57 0.48 -1.05
C SER A 201 18.29 0.09 -2.33
N MET A 202 18.46 -1.22 -2.53
CA MET A 202 19.15 -1.83 -3.67
C MET A 202 18.58 -1.35 -5.00
N LEU A 203 17.25 -1.24 -5.08
CA LEU A 203 16.56 -0.74 -6.27
C LEU A 203 15.67 0.45 -5.90
N ALA A 204 15.72 1.50 -6.72
CA ALA A 204 14.75 2.59 -6.70
C ALA A 204 13.95 2.54 -8.00
N ILE A 205 12.66 2.24 -7.90
CA ILE A 205 11.74 2.13 -9.04
C ILE A 205 10.75 3.28 -8.96
N PHE A 206 10.49 3.91 -10.10
CA PHE A 206 9.63 5.08 -10.18
C PHE A 206 8.53 4.85 -11.21
N PRO A 207 7.26 5.13 -10.89
CA PRO A 207 6.23 5.27 -11.89
C PRO A 207 6.59 6.40 -12.86
N ILE A 208 6.41 6.17 -14.15
CA ILE A 208 6.79 7.13 -15.18
C ILE A 208 6.08 8.48 -15.02
N GLN A 209 4.85 8.47 -14.49
CA GLN A 209 4.08 9.67 -14.17
C GLN A 209 4.81 10.58 -13.17
N ASP A 210 5.48 10.00 -12.17
CA ASP A 210 6.23 10.73 -11.16
C ASP A 210 7.53 11.30 -11.74
N LEU A 211 8.17 10.59 -12.68
CA LEU A 211 9.36 11.08 -13.39
C LEU A 211 9.06 12.29 -14.26
N VAL A 212 8.03 12.21 -15.12
CA VAL A 212 7.60 13.39 -15.93
C VAL A 212 7.00 14.49 -15.08
N GLY A 213 6.53 14.14 -13.89
CA GLY A 213 6.14 15.11 -12.87
C GLY A 213 7.27 16.08 -12.50
N MET A 214 8.54 15.83 -12.79
CA MET A 214 9.61 16.82 -12.56
C MET A 214 9.64 17.97 -13.57
N ASP A 215 8.90 17.88 -14.68
CA ASP A 215 8.86 18.90 -15.74
C ASP A 215 7.43 19.41 -15.96
N GLU A 216 7.20 20.72 -15.83
CA GLU A 216 5.87 21.30 -15.97
C GLU A 216 5.27 21.11 -17.37
N SER A 217 6.12 21.11 -18.40
CA SER A 217 5.67 21.02 -19.80
C SER A 217 5.18 19.63 -20.20
N LEU A 218 5.55 18.60 -19.43
CA LEU A 218 5.24 17.19 -19.73
C LEU A 218 4.04 16.65 -18.95
N ARG A 219 3.54 17.42 -17.99
CA ARG A 219 2.45 17.04 -17.08
C ARG A 219 1.09 17.09 -17.77
N LYS A 220 0.14 16.26 -17.29
CA LYS A 220 -1.27 16.53 -17.56
C LYS A 220 -1.77 17.71 -16.73
N THR A 221 -2.74 18.44 -17.27
CA THR A 221 -3.42 19.54 -16.57
C THR A 221 -4.09 19.07 -15.28
N ASP A 222 -4.84 17.96 -15.34
CA ASP A 222 -5.49 17.36 -14.16
C ASP A 222 -4.62 16.20 -13.61
N PRO A 223 -4.03 16.33 -12.43
CA PRO A 223 -3.23 15.25 -11.83
C PRO A 223 -4.05 14.01 -11.46
N ASN A 224 -5.36 14.13 -11.19
CA ASN A 224 -6.19 12.95 -10.89
C ASN A 224 -6.34 12.04 -12.13
N SER A 225 -6.22 12.62 -13.33
CA SER A 225 -6.24 11.88 -14.60
C SER A 225 -4.97 11.05 -14.88
N GLU A 226 -3.98 11.09 -13.96
CA GLU A 226 -2.73 10.34 -14.04
C GLU A 226 -2.77 9.02 -13.25
N GLN A 227 -3.76 8.85 -12.37
CA GLN A 227 -3.92 7.65 -11.55
C GLN A 227 -4.42 6.48 -12.40
N ILE A 228 -3.68 5.37 -12.36
CA ILE A 228 -4.00 4.17 -13.13
C ILE A 228 -5.10 3.33 -12.47
N ASN A 229 -5.09 3.21 -11.15
CA ASN A 229 -6.09 2.44 -10.40
C ASN A 229 -6.51 3.08 -9.07
N GLU A 230 -7.76 2.84 -8.70
CA GLU A 230 -8.36 3.17 -7.42
C GLU A 230 -8.89 1.89 -6.76
N PRO A 231 -8.12 1.25 -5.86
CA PRO A 231 -8.49 -0.06 -5.28
C PRO A 231 -9.81 -0.06 -4.51
N SER A 232 -10.21 1.07 -3.92
CA SER A 232 -11.48 1.23 -3.21
C SER A 232 -12.69 1.19 -4.15
N ASN A 233 -12.48 1.38 -5.45
CA ASN A 233 -13.53 1.43 -6.46
C ASN A 233 -13.54 0.15 -7.29
N THR A 234 -14.37 -0.80 -6.87
CA THR A 234 -14.57 -2.09 -7.57
C THR A 234 -15.04 -1.98 -9.03
N LYS A 235 -15.47 -0.78 -9.47
CA LYS A 235 -15.89 -0.50 -10.85
C LYS A 235 -14.84 0.28 -11.64
N HIS A 236 -13.70 0.58 -11.03
CA HIS A 236 -12.60 1.25 -11.71
C HIS A 236 -12.03 0.34 -12.79
N TYR A 237 -11.75 0.92 -13.95
CA TYR A 237 -11.14 0.20 -15.06
C TYR A 237 -9.74 0.77 -15.31
N TRP A 238 -8.77 -0.12 -15.50
CA TRP A 238 -7.35 0.15 -15.81
C TRP A 238 -7.17 0.80 -17.20
N ARG A 239 -7.63 2.04 -17.34
CA ARG A 239 -7.73 2.73 -18.64
C ARG A 239 -6.72 3.84 -18.83
N TYR A 240 -5.95 4.18 -17.80
CA TYR A 240 -4.89 5.15 -17.97
C TYR A 240 -3.94 4.70 -19.09
N ARG A 241 -3.65 5.64 -20.00
CA ARG A 241 -2.64 5.53 -21.03
C ARG A 241 -1.71 6.72 -20.83
N PHE A 242 -0.41 6.43 -20.85
CA PHE A 242 0.59 7.47 -20.82
C PHE A 242 0.41 8.38 -22.05
N HIS A 243 0.40 9.69 -21.84
CA HIS A 243 -0.05 10.67 -22.84
C HIS A 243 1.05 11.17 -23.76
N LEU A 244 2.30 10.76 -23.53
CA LEU A 244 3.46 11.12 -24.34
C LEU A 244 3.94 9.89 -25.11
N ASN A 245 4.43 10.11 -26.33
CA ASN A 245 5.05 9.04 -27.10
C ASN A 245 6.45 8.73 -26.55
N ILE A 246 6.90 7.50 -26.72
CA ILE A 246 8.22 7.06 -26.26
C ILE A 246 9.31 7.80 -27.05
N GLU A 247 9.09 8.02 -28.34
CA GLU A 247 10.01 8.74 -29.23
C GLU A 247 10.23 10.17 -28.76
N ASP A 248 9.16 10.88 -28.40
CA ASP A 248 9.25 12.25 -27.87
C ASP A 248 9.99 12.28 -26.53
N MET A 249 9.75 11.30 -25.66
CA MET A 249 10.44 11.16 -24.38
C MET A 249 11.96 10.92 -24.54
N ILE A 250 12.37 10.10 -25.52
CA ILE A 250 13.78 9.86 -25.82
C ILE A 250 14.47 11.16 -26.26
N GLN A 251 13.76 12.02 -27.01
CA GLN A 251 14.29 13.30 -27.49
C GLN A 251 14.17 14.45 -26.48
N HIS A 252 13.52 14.24 -25.33
CA HIS A 252 13.29 15.31 -24.34
C HIS A 252 14.53 15.60 -23.48
N GLU A 253 15.52 16.30 -24.04
CA GLU A 253 16.84 16.56 -23.45
C GLU A 253 16.78 17.12 -22.03
N ALA A 254 15.88 18.09 -21.76
CA ALA A 254 15.81 18.75 -20.45
C ALA A 254 15.49 17.79 -19.30
N LEU A 255 14.57 16.85 -19.52
CA LEU A 255 14.22 15.82 -18.53
C LEU A 255 15.32 14.77 -18.44
N ASN A 256 15.84 14.33 -19.59
CA ASN A 256 16.84 13.26 -19.67
C ASN A 256 18.16 13.68 -19.00
N GLU A 257 18.63 14.91 -19.22
CA GLU A 257 19.82 15.44 -18.54
C GLU A 257 19.59 15.66 -17.04
N ARG A 258 18.37 16.06 -16.65
CA ARG A 258 18.01 16.15 -15.23
C ARG A 258 18.08 14.79 -14.56
N ILE A 259 17.45 13.76 -15.13
CA ILE A 259 17.48 12.39 -14.60
C ILE A 259 18.93 11.90 -14.53
N ARG A 260 19.71 12.06 -15.61
CA ARG A 260 21.13 11.67 -15.64
C ARG A 260 21.94 12.35 -14.53
N SER A 261 21.72 13.65 -14.32
CA SER A 261 22.39 14.41 -13.26
C SER A 261 22.03 13.90 -11.87
N LEU A 262 20.76 13.55 -11.63
CA LEU A 262 20.32 12.97 -10.36
C LEU A 262 20.91 11.57 -10.13
N LEU A 263 20.95 10.72 -11.15
CA LEU A 263 21.56 9.39 -11.07
C LEU A 263 23.05 9.49 -10.71
N ILE A 264 23.80 10.38 -11.38
CA ILE A 264 25.21 10.63 -11.06
C ILE A 264 25.38 11.16 -9.63
N LYS A 265 24.55 12.12 -9.22
CA LYS A 265 24.60 12.73 -7.88
C LYS A 265 24.43 11.70 -6.76
N TYR A 266 23.56 10.70 -6.96
CA TYR A 266 23.21 9.71 -5.95
C TYR A 266 23.84 8.33 -6.15
N GLY A 267 24.68 8.17 -7.18
CA GLY A 267 25.42 6.92 -7.44
C GLY A 267 24.54 5.76 -7.89
N ARG A 268 23.53 6.04 -8.72
CA ARG A 268 22.55 5.08 -9.25
C ARG A 268 22.82 4.74 -10.72
#